data_AF-A0A3D0TI71-F1
#
_entry.id   AF-A0A3D0TI71-F1
#
_cell.length_a   1.000
_cell.length_b   1.000
_cell.length_c   1.000
_cell.angle_alpha   90.00
_cell.angle_beta   90.00
_cell.angle_gamma   90.00
#
_symmetry.space_group_name_H-M   'P 1'
#
loop_
_entity.id
_entity.type
_entity.pdbx_description
1 polymer ?
#
loop_
_entity_poly.entity_id
_entity_poly.type
_entity_poly.pdbx_seq_one_letter_code
_entity_poly.pdbx_strand_id
1 'polypeptide(L)'
;EMQARLPKIELPEIPDIPEGVTLHELIQQSRIEAKQNVKGISLLLQISTEYYEQIEAGEVFPEQELLKRICSLFGWNYHELLQREKSSQLSKLQPAVTSLDSSDSSITEAKLREIQEEIAANWQQISRE
;
A
#
# COMPACT_ATOMS: atom_id res chain seq x y z
N GLU A 1 47.71 -19.53 -0.50
CA GLU A 1 46.48 -18.77 -0.18
C GLU A 1 45.31 -19.37 -0.96
N MET A 2 44.30 -19.91 -0.28
CA MET A 2 43.08 -20.40 -0.93
C MET A 2 42.06 -19.27 -0.93
N GLN A 3 41.96 -18.53 -2.03
CA GLN A 3 40.92 -17.52 -2.21
C GLN A 3 39.56 -18.23 -2.31
N ALA A 4 38.81 -18.26 -1.21
CA ALA A 4 37.41 -18.63 -1.22
C ALA A 4 36.64 -17.57 -2.04
N ARG A 5 36.35 -17.89 -3.30
CA ARG A 5 35.42 -17.08 -4.10
C ARG A 5 34.04 -17.34 -3.53
N LEU A 6 33.53 -16.39 -2.74
CA LEU A 6 32.14 -16.41 -2.29
C LEU A 6 31.25 -16.49 -3.54
N PRO A 7 30.34 -17.46 -3.64
CA PRO A 7 29.36 -17.48 -4.71
C PRO A 7 28.54 -16.19 -4.63
N LYS A 8 28.36 -15.51 -5.76
CA LYS A 8 27.43 -14.37 -5.85
C LYS A 8 26.05 -14.91 -5.53
N ILE A 9 25.56 -14.58 -4.35
CA ILE A 9 24.17 -14.80 -3.96
C ILE A 9 23.36 -13.84 -4.83
N GLU A 10 22.79 -14.36 -5.91
CA GLU A 10 21.77 -13.65 -6.66
C GLU A 10 20.56 -13.58 -5.72
N LEU A 11 20.29 -12.38 -5.18
CA LEU A 11 19.06 -12.18 -4.43
C LEU A 11 17.90 -12.46 -5.37
N PRO A 12 16.92 -13.30 -4.99
CA PRO A 12 15.71 -13.45 -5.78
C PRO A 12 15.07 -12.08 -5.96
N GLU A 13 14.86 -11.68 -7.22
CA GLU A 13 14.13 -10.47 -7.56
C GLU A 13 12.72 -10.62 -6.98
N ILE A 14 12.37 -9.76 -6.02
CA ILE A 14 11.03 -9.70 -5.46
C ILE A 14 10.13 -9.15 -6.57
N PRO A 15 9.11 -9.89 -7.04
CA PRO A 15 8.22 -9.38 -8.07
C PRO A 15 7.51 -8.12 -7.58
N ASP A 16 7.64 -7.05 -8.38
CA ASP A 16 7.00 -5.77 -8.12
C ASP A 16 5.48 -5.94 -8.17
N ILE A 17 4.80 -5.55 -7.09
CA ILE A 17 3.35 -5.65 -6.98
C ILE A 17 2.73 -4.50 -7.81
N PRO A 18 1.91 -4.79 -8.86
CA PRO A 18 1.33 -3.77 -9.71
C PRO A 18 0.47 -2.76 -8.91
N GLU A 19 0.63 -1.47 -9.20
CA GLU A 19 -0.11 -0.39 -8.53
C GLU A 19 -1.56 -0.31 -9.04
N GLY A 20 -2.53 -0.19 -8.11
CA GLY A 20 -3.95 0.05 -8.41
C GLY A 20 -4.86 -1.19 -8.44
N VAL A 21 -4.30 -2.40 -8.31
CA VAL A 21 -5.06 -3.65 -8.25
C VAL A 21 -5.40 -3.98 -6.80
N THR A 22 -6.63 -4.43 -6.54
CA THR A 22 -7.03 -4.85 -5.18
C THR A 22 -6.36 -6.16 -4.77
N LEU A 23 -6.27 -6.44 -3.47
CA LEU A 23 -5.62 -7.66 -2.98
C LEU A 23 -6.21 -8.95 -3.60
N HIS A 24 -7.53 -9.04 -3.74
CA HIS A 24 -8.18 -10.24 -4.28
C HIS A 24 -7.87 -10.46 -5.76
N GLU A 25 -7.90 -9.39 -6.57
CA GLU A 25 -7.49 -9.42 -7.98
C GLU A 25 -6.02 -9.79 -8.13
N LEU A 26 -5.15 -9.26 -7.27
CA LEU A 26 -3.72 -9.56 -7.28
C LEU A 26 -3.48 -11.05 -6.97
N ILE A 27 -4.15 -11.60 -5.96
CA ILE A 27 -4.09 -13.03 -5.61
C ILE A 27 -4.54 -13.88 -6.80
N GLN A 28 -5.64 -13.50 -7.46
CA GLN A 28 -6.16 -14.21 -8.61
C GLN A 28 -5.19 -14.17 -9.80
N GLN A 29 -4.63 -13.00 -10.12
CA GLN A 29 -3.66 -12.83 -11.20
C GLN A 29 -2.42 -13.68 -10.97
N SER A 30 -1.84 -13.65 -9.77
CA SER A 30 -0.65 -14.45 -9.49
C SER A 30 -0.92 -15.95 -9.44
N ARG A 31 -2.12 -16.39 -9.07
CA ARG A 31 -2.51 -17.79 -9.26
C ARG A 31 -2.51 -18.17 -10.74
N ILE A 32 -3.08 -17.33 -11.61
CA ILE A 32 -3.15 -17.57 -13.06
C ILE A 32 -1.75 -17.60 -13.66
N GLU A 33 -0.89 -16.66 -13.27
CA GLU A 33 0.52 -16.58 -13.69
C GLU A 33 1.32 -17.82 -13.26
N ALA A 34 1.11 -18.28 -12.02
CA ALA A 34 1.70 -19.51 -11.50
C ALA A 34 1.11 -20.79 -12.14
N LYS A 35 0.13 -20.66 -13.04
CA LYS A 35 -0.60 -21.77 -13.69
C LYS A 35 -1.19 -22.76 -12.69
N GLN A 36 -1.60 -22.26 -11.53
CA GLN A 36 -2.19 -23.07 -10.46
C GLN A 36 -3.73 -23.06 -10.54
N ASN A 37 -4.33 -24.18 -10.13
CA ASN A 37 -5.76 -24.25 -9.90
C ASN A 37 -6.11 -23.80 -8.48
N VAL A 38 -7.37 -23.39 -8.28
CA VAL A 38 -7.92 -22.97 -6.98
C VAL A 38 -7.67 -24.06 -5.92
N LYS A 39 -7.91 -25.33 -6.26
CA LYS A 39 -7.69 -26.46 -5.35
C LYS A 39 -6.22 -26.63 -4.93
N GLY A 40 -5.28 -26.44 -5.85
CA GLY A 40 -3.85 -26.62 -5.62
C GLY A 40 -3.28 -25.53 -4.75
N ILE A 41 -3.63 -24.27 -5.02
CA ILE A 41 -3.19 -23.15 -4.18
C ILE A 41 -3.84 -23.21 -2.79
N SER A 42 -5.12 -23.62 -2.69
CA SER A 42 -5.79 -23.85 -1.41
C SER A 42 -5.07 -24.90 -0.57
N LEU A 43 -4.63 -25.99 -1.20
CA LEU A 43 -3.84 -27.03 -0.53
C LEU A 43 -2.48 -26.50 -0.05
N LEU A 44 -1.78 -25.70 -0.87
CA LEU A 44 -0.50 -25.08 -0.50
C LEU A 44 -0.65 -24.10 0.66
N LEU A 45 -1.73 -23.34 0.69
CA LEU A 45 -2.05 -22.40 1.77
C LEU A 45 -2.64 -23.08 3.01
N GLN A 46 -2.99 -24.37 2.90
CA GLN A 46 -3.62 -25.20 3.94
C GLN A 46 -4.98 -24.64 4.39
N ILE A 47 -5.79 -24.21 3.43
CA ILE A 47 -7.14 -23.68 3.63
C ILE A 47 -8.17 -24.46 2.81
N SER A 48 -9.46 -24.30 3.12
CA SER A 48 -10.50 -24.90 2.30
C SER A 48 -10.61 -24.20 0.95
N THR A 49 -11.06 -24.93 -0.06
CA THR A 49 -11.23 -24.39 -1.40
C THR A 49 -12.31 -23.31 -1.43
N GLU A 50 -13.42 -23.49 -0.69
CA GLU A 50 -14.47 -22.48 -0.61
C GLU A 50 -13.97 -21.18 0.01
N TYR A 51 -13.08 -21.28 1.00
CA TYR A 51 -12.52 -20.10 1.66
C TYR A 51 -11.58 -19.32 0.75
N TYR A 52 -10.77 -20.02 -0.06
CA TYR A 52 -9.92 -19.36 -1.05
C TYR A 52 -10.75 -18.68 -2.16
N GLU A 53 -11.84 -19.31 -2.61
CA GLU A 53 -12.76 -18.70 -3.60
C GLU A 53 -13.40 -17.42 -3.06
N GLN A 54 -13.79 -17.38 -1.79
CA GLN A 54 -14.31 -16.16 -1.14
C GLN A 54 -13.27 -15.04 -1.06
N ILE A 55 -11.99 -15.39 -0.91
CA ILE A 55 -10.88 -14.43 -0.94
C ILE A 55 -10.71 -13.88 -2.36
N GLU A 56 -10.70 -14.72 -3.40
CA GLU A 56 -10.63 -14.26 -4.79
C GLU A 56 -11.85 -13.42 -5.20
N ALA A 57 -13.03 -13.73 -4.66
CA ALA A 57 -14.26 -12.97 -4.89
C ALA A 57 -14.29 -11.62 -4.14
N GLY A 58 -13.32 -11.37 -3.25
CA GLY A 58 -13.29 -10.17 -2.42
C GLY A 58 -14.35 -10.13 -1.32
N GLU A 59 -15.04 -11.25 -1.06
CA GLU A 59 -16.05 -11.37 0.01
C GLU A 59 -15.41 -11.42 1.39
N VAL A 60 -14.23 -12.04 1.49
CA VAL A 60 -13.50 -12.22 2.74
C VAL A 60 -12.08 -11.70 2.62
N PHE A 61 -11.67 -10.91 3.61
CA PHE A 61 -10.28 -10.50 3.75
C PHE A 61 -9.50 -11.58 4.52
N PRO A 62 -8.36 -12.08 4.00
CA PRO A 62 -7.59 -13.12 4.66
C PRO A 62 -7.00 -12.63 5.99
N GLU A 63 -6.97 -13.51 6.99
CA GLU A 63 -6.32 -13.21 8.27
C GLU A 63 -4.83 -12.91 8.10
N GLN A 64 -4.23 -12.18 9.05
CA GLN A 64 -2.82 -11.78 8.99
C GLN A 64 -1.87 -12.96 8.75
N GLU A 65 -2.08 -14.09 9.42
CA GLU A 65 -1.24 -15.28 9.29
C GLU A 65 -1.38 -15.91 7.90
N LEU A 66 -2.59 -15.94 7.34
CA LEU A 66 -2.82 -16.40 5.98
C LEU A 66 -2.20 -15.45 4.95
N LEU A 67 -2.32 -14.14 5.17
CA LEU A 67 -1.72 -13.14 4.29
C LEU A 67 -0.19 -13.28 4.25
N LYS A 68 0.47 -13.54 5.39
CA LYS A 68 1.91 -13.84 5.42
C LYS A 68 2.26 -15.10 4.62
N ARG A 69 1.44 -16.14 4.68
CA ARG A 69 1.62 -17.37 3.89
C ARG A 69 1.44 -17.12 2.40
N ILE A 70 0.41 -16.35 2.02
CA ILE A 70 0.16 -15.92 0.63
C ILE A 70 1.37 -15.13 0.12
N CYS A 71 1.84 -14.15 0.88
CA CYS A 71 3.03 -13.38 0.51
C CYS A 71 4.26 -14.28 0.35
N SER A 72 4.48 -15.22 1.27
CA SER A 72 5.60 -16.15 1.20
C SER A 72 5.50 -17.10 0.00
N LEU A 73 4.28 -17.52 -0.36
CA LEU A 73 4.03 -18.42 -1.49
C LEU A 73 4.29 -17.74 -2.83
N PHE A 74 3.90 -16.47 -2.97
CA PHE A 74 4.11 -15.68 -4.19
C PHE A 74 5.42 -14.88 -4.20
N GLY A 75 6.20 -14.92 -3.12
CA GLY A 75 7.44 -14.15 -3.00
C GLY A 75 7.22 -12.65 -2.79
N TRP A 76 6.06 -12.23 -2.30
CA TRP A 76 5.74 -10.83 -2.04
C TRP A 76 6.21 -10.34 -0.68
N ASN A 77 6.47 -9.04 -0.59
CA ASN A 77 6.71 -8.38 0.68
C ASN A 77 5.39 -8.02 1.38
N TYR A 78 5.13 -8.67 2.51
CA TYR A 78 3.95 -8.42 3.35
C TYR A 78 3.81 -6.95 3.77
N HIS A 79 4.92 -6.28 4.10
CA HIS A 79 4.90 -4.90 4.58
C HIS A 79 4.57 -3.93 3.45
N GLU A 80 5.10 -4.15 2.25
CA GLU A 80 4.79 -3.33 1.07
C GLU A 80 3.33 -3.49 0.66
N LEU A 81 2.79 -4.70 0.73
CA LEU A 81 1.38 -4.97 0.45
C LEU A 81 0.48 -4.27 1.49
N LEU A 82 0.81 -4.37 2.78
CA LEU A 82 0.06 -3.70 3.85
C LEU A 82 0.14 -2.16 3.75
N GLN A 83 1.32 -1.64 3.41
CA GLN A 83 1.54 -0.21 3.22
C GLN A 83 0.75 0.30 2.02
N ARG A 84 0.70 -0.45 0.92
CA ARG A 84 -0.14 -0.11 -0.25
C ARG A 84 -1.61 -0.05 0.09
N GLU A 85 -2.14 -1.04 0.81
CA GLU A 85 -3.55 -1.01 1.26
C GLU A 85 -3.85 0.21 2.12
N LYS A 86 -2.97 0.52 3.09
CA LYS A 86 -3.10 1.72 3.91
C LYS A 86 -3.00 3.01 3.10
N SER A 87 -2.03 3.10 2.19
CA SER A 87 -1.84 4.26 1.33
C SER A 87 -3.00 4.44 0.36
N SER A 88 -3.55 3.36 -0.20
CA SER A 88 -4.72 3.42 -1.10
C SER A 88 -5.97 3.87 -0.35
N GLN A 89 -6.16 3.42 0.90
CA GLN A 89 -7.22 3.94 1.78
C GLN A 89 -6.99 5.41 2.16
N LEU A 90 -5.74 5.82 2.41
CA LEU A 90 -5.40 7.23 2.69
C LEU A 90 -5.59 8.12 1.45
N SER A 91 -5.30 7.64 0.24
CA SER A 91 -5.60 8.33 -1.01
C SER A 91 -7.09 8.53 -1.20
N LYS A 92 -7.93 7.56 -0.79
CA LYS A 92 -9.40 7.68 -0.79
C LYS A 92 -9.92 8.60 0.32
N LEU A 93 -9.16 8.76 1.41
CA LEU A 93 -9.47 9.63 2.54
C LEU A 93 -8.80 11.00 2.46
N GLN A 94 -8.22 11.37 1.31
CA GLN A 94 -7.70 12.72 1.14
C GLN A 94 -8.79 13.73 1.50
N PRO A 95 -8.56 14.61 2.50
CA PRO A 95 -9.44 15.74 2.72
C PRO A 95 -9.55 16.50 1.40
N ALA A 96 -10.75 16.94 1.02
CA ALA A 96 -11.03 17.77 -0.15
C ALA A 96 -10.35 19.17 -0.12
N VAL A 97 -9.23 19.32 0.58
CA VAL A 97 -8.59 20.61 0.90
C VAL A 97 -7.45 20.93 -0.06
N THR A 98 -6.93 19.98 -0.85
CA THR A 98 -5.77 20.25 -1.74
C THR A 98 -6.04 20.12 -3.23
N SER A 99 -7.29 20.00 -3.67
CA SER A 99 -7.66 20.17 -5.08
C SER A 99 -8.81 21.17 -5.20
N LEU A 100 -8.51 22.42 -4.89
CA LEU A 100 -9.25 23.55 -5.42
C LEU A 100 -8.54 24.00 -6.70
N ASP A 101 -8.73 23.22 -7.76
CA ASP A 101 -8.68 23.76 -9.12
C ASP A 101 -10.00 24.53 -9.33
N SER A 102 -10.11 25.68 -8.67
CA SER A 102 -11.25 26.59 -8.84
C SER A 102 -10.71 28.00 -8.93
N SER A 103 -11.10 28.69 -10.00
CA SER A 103 -10.64 30.03 -10.41
C SER A 103 -10.98 31.19 -9.44
N ASP A 104 -11.28 30.90 -8.16
CA ASP A 104 -11.52 31.87 -7.08
C ASP A 104 -10.34 31.97 -6.07
N SER A 105 -9.22 31.31 -6.36
CA SER A 105 -8.05 31.13 -5.47
C SER A 105 -7.42 32.43 -4.93
N SER A 106 -7.63 33.57 -5.60
CA SER A 106 -7.03 34.86 -5.22
C SER A 106 -7.60 35.42 -3.90
N ILE A 107 -8.89 35.20 -3.62
CA ILE A 107 -9.55 35.76 -2.43
C ILE A 107 -9.17 34.97 -1.17
N THR A 108 -9.00 33.65 -1.31
CA THR A 108 -8.63 32.77 -0.21
C THR A 108 -7.16 32.90 0.16
N GLU A 109 -6.27 33.05 -0.83
CA GLU A 109 -4.84 33.25 -0.58
C GLU A 109 -4.57 34.59 0.12
N ALA A 110 -5.25 35.66 -0.29
CA ALA A 110 -5.10 36.99 0.33
C ALA A 110 -5.50 36.98 1.82
N LYS A 111 -6.62 36.34 2.16
CA LYS A 111 -7.09 36.22 3.55
C LYS A 111 -6.19 35.34 4.41
N LEU A 112 -5.65 34.26 3.84
CA LEU A 112 -4.70 33.41 4.55
C LEU A 112 -3.41 34.16 4.87
N ARG A 113 -2.93 35.02 3.96
CA ARG A 113 -1.75 35.84 4.18
C ARG A 113 -1.97 36.89 5.27
N GLU A 114 -3.13 37.52 5.29
CA GLU A 114 -3.52 38.48 6.33
C GLU A 114 -3.54 37.83 7.73
N ILE A 115 -4.15 36.65 7.86
CA ILE A 115 -4.18 35.89 9.11
C ILE A 115 -2.76 35.46 9.54
N GLN A 116 -1.91 35.06 8.59
CA GLN A 116 -0.52 34.70 8.87
C GLN A 116 0.31 35.90 9.36
N GLU A 117 0.12 37.07 8.78
CA GLU A 117 0.78 38.31 9.19
C GLU A 117 0.31 38.74 10.60
N GLU A 118 -0.98 38.61 10.91
CA GLU A 118 -1.54 38.92 12.24
C GLU A 118 -0.99 37.98 13.32
N ILE A 119 -0.90 36.68 13.02
CA ILE A 119 -0.30 35.69 13.92
C ILE A 119 1.19 36.02 14.14
N ALA A 120 1.94 36.32 13.07
CA ALA A 120 3.36 36.65 13.18
C ALA A 120 3.61 37.93 14.00
N ALA A 121 2.77 38.96 13.82
CA ALA A 121 2.85 40.21 14.58
C ALA A 121 2.56 39.97 16.08
N ASN A 122 1.55 39.15 16.39
CA ASN A 122 1.22 38.78 17.76
C ASN A 122 2.37 38.02 18.44
N TRP A 123 2.99 37.06 17.74
CA TRP A 123 4.18 36.36 18.25
C TRP A 123 5.38 37.30 18.51
N GLN A 124 5.58 38.31 17.65
CA GLN A 124 6.63 39.32 17.86
C GLN A 124 6.36 40.22 19.07
N GLN A 125 5.08 40.45 19.39
CA GLN A 125 4.67 41.24 20.54
C GLN A 125 4.85 40.45 21.85
N ILE A 126 4.49 39.16 21.85
CA ILE A 126 4.68 38.25 22.99
C ILE A 126 6.17 38.01 23.27
N SER A 127 7.01 37.90 22.23
CA SER A 127 8.44 37.62 22.42
C SER A 127 9.27 38.85 22.84
N ARG A 128 8.65 40.02 23.01
CA ARG A 128 9.33 41.28 23.34
C ARG A 128 9.00 41.80 24.76
N GLU A 129 8.19 41.07 25.53
CA GLU A 129 8.06 41.18 27.00
C GLU A 129 9.05 40.25 27.72
#